data_AF-A0A9W4TTE3-F1
#
_entry.id   AF-A0A9W4TTE3-F1
#
_cell.length_a   1.000
_cell.length_b   1.000
_cell.length_c   1.000
_cell.angle_alpha   90.00
_cell.angle_beta   90.00
_cell.angle_gamma   90.00
#
_symmetry.space_group_name_H-M   'P 1'
#
loop_
_entity.id
_entity.type
_entity.pdbx_description
1 polymer ?
#
loop_
_entity_poly.entity_id
_entity_poly.type
_entity_poly.pdbx_seq_one_letter_code
_entity_poly.pdbx_strand_id
1 'polypeptide(L)'
;MDYYNSFLDQYLTSWYPTTTINPTSTISISSIDPTNTAGLALTFLNLQHQIQTETNSISLYYLSRNARGAAATYTILRIQQILQTAAATATQQLPQITEELVNATLNLKQLEWDSNLYAMNLSVPFNLLFGILFILIMFYQIGICAWFKDFYFSICMVCGCLLEFIGYIARTVAHYSYSDPNLYLCQIICLTIAPAFIMMSIYYLLAKLVVIHGLQYSILSPIQLSYIFIIFDVLSLVIQAIGGAIAAINLRMLRNSNVGSYIMLSGIAFQAFSMTVYILFLMDFLIRVFKIPNKSFQLFRFIRFLFGSNEMRQEFEISYNSKFRPIREKQIFNYMPLFIMISVLFVYVRCIYRVIELSQGWRGFLITHEEYVLTLDALMVLLCVLIYVLFHPGLIFNKMNIPLKKKKLKDIEMKNEVRSTPISQPYYSSRLRLPEKSTVSSTISSFDKSTIINSRFDSPSF
;
A
#
# COMPACT_ATOMS: atom_id res chain seq x y z
N MET A 1 -26.36 23.62 3.64
CA MET A 1 -25.66 23.56 2.34
C MET A 1 -26.68 23.55 1.22
N ASP A 2 -27.67 22.65 1.22
CA ASP A 2 -28.66 22.55 0.13
C ASP A 2 -29.60 23.77 -0.03
N TYR A 3 -29.95 24.46 1.06
CA TYR A 3 -30.75 25.70 0.99
C TYR A 3 -29.99 26.91 0.42
N TYR A 4 -28.65 26.89 0.49
CA TYR A 4 -27.79 27.98 0.02
C TYR A 4 -27.36 27.76 -1.44
N ASN A 5 -27.15 26.51 -1.85
CA ASN A 5 -26.95 26.15 -3.26
C ASN A 5 -28.22 26.40 -4.08
N SER A 6 -29.41 26.08 -3.53
CA SER A 6 -30.70 26.43 -4.15
C SER A 6 -30.90 27.94 -4.31
N PHE A 7 -30.34 28.76 -3.42
CA PHE A 7 -30.46 30.23 -3.50
C PHE A 7 -29.47 30.80 -4.53
N LEU A 8 -28.23 30.30 -4.58
CA LEU A 8 -27.25 30.69 -5.58
C LEU A 8 -27.64 30.23 -7.00
N ASP A 9 -28.17 29.02 -7.15
CA ASP A 9 -28.64 28.48 -8.44
C ASP A 9 -29.88 29.21 -8.96
N GLN A 10 -30.71 29.81 -8.10
CA GLN A 10 -31.88 30.58 -8.53
C GLN A 10 -31.49 31.94 -9.16
N TYR A 11 -30.32 32.50 -8.82
CA TYR A 11 -29.88 33.83 -9.27
C TYR A 11 -28.67 33.84 -10.23
N LEU A 12 -28.01 32.69 -10.46
CA LEU A 12 -26.80 32.59 -11.31
C LEU A 12 -27.00 31.78 -12.63
N THR A 13 -28.24 31.58 -13.09
CA THR A 13 -28.62 30.62 -14.15
C THR A 13 -28.05 30.83 -15.57
N SER A 14 -27.14 31.77 -15.83
CA SER A 14 -26.64 32.00 -17.20
C SER A 14 -25.17 32.37 -17.35
N TRP A 15 -24.33 32.15 -16.33
CA TRP A 15 -22.91 32.47 -16.49
C TRP A 15 -22.13 31.36 -17.22
N TYR A 16 -21.67 31.66 -18.43
CA TYR A 16 -20.61 30.92 -19.14
C TYR A 16 -19.53 31.90 -19.64
N PRO A 17 -18.24 31.56 -19.47
CA PRO A 17 -17.14 32.48 -19.74
C PRO A 17 -16.97 32.72 -21.24
N THR A 18 -17.10 33.97 -21.69
CA THR A 18 -16.81 34.37 -23.07
C THR A 18 -15.38 34.88 -23.20
N THR A 19 -14.67 34.35 -24.18
CA THR A 19 -13.24 34.56 -24.45
C THR A 19 -13.01 35.76 -25.36
N THR A 20 -12.99 36.99 -24.84
CA THR A 20 -12.36 38.11 -25.57
C THR A 20 -12.13 39.31 -24.65
N ILE A 21 -10.86 39.56 -24.29
CA ILE A 21 -10.09 40.77 -24.61
C ILE A 21 -8.83 40.80 -23.73
N ASN A 22 -7.67 40.88 -24.39
CA ASN A 22 -6.35 41.24 -23.86
C ASN A 22 -5.93 42.52 -24.62
N PRO A 23 -5.04 43.42 -24.11
CA PRO A 23 -3.77 43.03 -23.51
C PRO A 23 -3.24 43.98 -22.40
N THR A 24 -3.09 43.47 -21.18
CA THR A 24 -1.81 43.48 -20.44
C THR A 24 -2.04 42.69 -19.16
N SER A 25 -1.59 41.43 -19.21
CA SER A 25 -1.48 40.43 -18.15
C SER A 25 -1.73 40.89 -16.71
N THR A 26 -2.93 40.66 -16.19
CA THR A 26 -3.28 39.77 -15.07
C THR A 26 -4.76 39.97 -14.75
N ILE A 27 -5.37 39.07 -13.97
CA ILE A 27 -6.79 39.07 -13.56
C ILE A 27 -7.70 38.29 -14.54
N SER A 28 -7.44 37.00 -14.71
CA SER A 28 -8.55 36.05 -14.91
C SER A 28 -9.03 35.59 -13.53
N ILE A 29 -9.76 36.46 -12.83
CA ILE A 29 -10.85 36.01 -11.97
C ILE A 29 -12.08 36.52 -12.69
N SER A 30 -12.97 35.59 -13.02
CA SER A 30 -14.30 35.78 -13.61
C SER A 30 -14.77 37.23 -13.63
N SER A 31 -15.07 37.77 -14.82
CA SER A 31 -15.75 39.07 -14.94
C SER A 31 -17.05 39.01 -14.15
N ILE A 32 -17.06 39.63 -12.97
CA ILE A 32 -18.26 39.73 -12.15
C ILE A 32 -19.21 40.68 -12.88
N ASP A 33 -20.44 40.26 -13.09
CA ASP A 33 -21.46 41.06 -13.76
C ASP A 33 -21.72 42.37 -12.95
N PRO A 34 -21.43 43.56 -13.53
CA PRO A 34 -21.58 44.83 -12.83
C PRO A 34 -23.04 45.16 -12.47
N THR A 35 -24.03 44.45 -13.04
CA THR A 35 -25.46 44.65 -12.73
C THR A 35 -25.83 44.28 -11.29
N ASN A 36 -25.06 43.39 -10.63
CA ASN A 36 -25.34 42.92 -9.28
C ASN A 36 -24.64 43.72 -8.17
N THR A 37 -23.99 44.83 -8.50
CA THR A 37 -23.23 45.69 -7.55
C THR A 37 -24.07 46.17 -6.36
N ALA A 38 -25.32 46.58 -6.59
CA ALA A 38 -26.22 47.03 -5.53
C ALA A 38 -26.61 45.90 -4.56
N GLY A 39 -26.87 44.69 -5.08
CA GLY A 39 -27.17 43.51 -4.27
C GLY A 39 -25.97 43.06 -3.43
N LEU A 40 -24.76 43.16 -3.99
CA LEU A 40 -23.53 42.84 -3.28
C LEU A 40 -23.26 43.82 -2.12
N ALA A 41 -23.48 45.12 -2.34
CA ALA A 41 -23.34 46.15 -1.30
C ALA A 41 -24.30 45.91 -0.13
N LEU A 42 -25.57 45.57 -0.43
CA LEU A 42 -26.56 45.20 0.59
C LEU A 42 -26.14 43.95 1.36
N THR A 43 -25.63 42.94 0.65
CA THR A 43 -25.13 41.69 1.25
C THR A 43 -23.95 41.97 2.19
N PHE A 44 -23.03 42.85 1.80
CA PHE A 44 -21.91 43.26 2.65
C PHE A 44 -22.37 43.96 3.93
N LEU A 45 -23.32 44.88 3.84
CA LEU A 45 -23.90 45.56 5.02
C LEU A 45 -24.59 44.57 5.97
N ASN A 46 -25.35 43.61 5.42
CA ASN A 46 -25.98 42.56 6.20
C ASN A 46 -24.95 41.68 6.91
N LEU A 47 -23.86 41.31 6.23
CA LEU A 47 -22.76 40.54 6.82
C LEU A 47 -22.06 41.31 7.93
N GLN A 48 -21.84 42.62 7.76
CA GLN A 48 -21.22 43.46 8.79
C GLN A 48 -22.08 43.52 10.07
N HIS A 49 -23.40 43.63 9.93
CA HIS A 49 -24.31 43.57 11.07
C HIS A 49 -24.30 42.19 11.73
N GLN A 50 -24.34 41.10 10.95
CA GLN A 50 -24.30 39.73 11.49
C GLN A 50 -23.00 39.44 12.26
N ILE A 51 -21.85 39.92 11.77
CA ILE A 51 -20.55 39.76 12.45
C ILE A 51 -20.55 40.41 13.83
N GLN A 52 -21.22 41.55 13.99
CA GLN A 52 -21.28 42.26 15.28
C GLN A 52 -22.16 41.53 16.31
N THR A 53 -23.16 40.78 15.85
CA THR A 53 -24.11 40.05 16.71
C THR A 53 -23.69 38.61 17.00
N GLU A 54 -22.80 38.04 16.20
CA GLU A 54 -22.42 36.63 16.30
C GLU A 54 -21.37 36.38 17.38
N THR A 55 -21.65 35.38 18.22
CA THR A 55 -20.79 34.99 19.35
C THR A 55 -20.11 33.65 19.12
N ASN A 56 -20.59 32.85 18.16
CA ASN A 56 -20.00 31.56 17.84
C ASN A 56 -18.79 31.74 16.91
N SER A 57 -17.60 31.36 17.38
CA SER A 57 -16.32 31.52 16.65
C SER A 57 -16.30 30.86 15.27
N ILE A 58 -16.99 29.72 15.09
CA ILE A 58 -17.08 29.01 13.80
C ILE A 58 -17.91 29.82 12.82
N SER A 59 -19.09 30.28 13.26
CA SER A 59 -19.95 31.13 12.43
C SER A 59 -19.25 32.44 12.06
N LEU A 60 -18.53 33.04 13.01
CA LEU A 60 -17.82 34.30 12.84
C LEU A 60 -16.64 34.15 11.87
N TYR A 61 -15.96 33.00 11.85
CA TYR A 61 -14.95 32.69 10.83
C TYR A 61 -15.54 32.63 9.42
N TYR A 62 -16.64 31.89 9.22
CA TYR A 62 -17.28 31.82 7.89
C TYR A 62 -17.87 33.17 7.46
N LEU A 63 -18.49 33.91 8.38
CA LEU A 63 -19.02 35.24 8.12
C LEU A 63 -17.92 36.25 7.77
N SER A 64 -16.81 36.28 8.53
CA SER A 64 -15.69 37.17 8.23
C SER A 64 -15.04 36.83 6.89
N ARG A 65 -14.93 35.54 6.54
CA ARG A 65 -14.47 35.09 5.22
C ARG A 65 -15.39 35.58 4.10
N ASN A 66 -16.70 35.44 4.27
CA ASN A 66 -17.68 35.91 3.29
C ASN A 66 -17.67 37.44 3.15
N ALA A 67 -17.59 38.17 4.26
CA ALA A 67 -17.49 39.63 4.26
C ALA A 67 -16.21 40.12 3.56
N ARG A 68 -15.08 39.44 3.80
CA ARG A 68 -13.81 39.71 3.14
C ARG A 68 -13.90 39.50 1.62
N GLY A 69 -14.56 38.42 1.18
CA GLY A 69 -14.81 38.16 -0.24
C GLY A 69 -15.74 39.19 -0.89
N ALA A 70 -16.84 39.54 -0.20
CA ALA A 70 -17.78 40.54 -0.67
C ALA A 70 -17.14 41.93 -0.79
N ALA A 71 -16.35 42.35 0.21
CA ALA A 71 -15.64 43.63 0.19
C ALA A 71 -14.65 43.71 -0.97
N ALA A 72 -13.80 42.69 -1.15
CA ALA A 72 -12.81 42.68 -2.23
C ALA A 72 -13.47 42.67 -3.62
N THR A 73 -14.56 41.90 -3.77
CA THR A 73 -15.36 41.86 -5.01
C THR A 73 -16.00 43.22 -5.32
N TYR A 74 -16.56 43.88 -4.30
CA TYR A 74 -17.15 45.21 -4.43
C TYR A 74 -16.12 46.26 -4.87
N THR A 75 -14.93 46.24 -4.27
CA THR A 75 -13.82 47.13 -4.64
C THR A 75 -13.43 46.97 -6.11
N ILE A 76 -13.30 45.73 -6.60
CA ILE A 76 -12.95 45.45 -8.00
C ILE A 76 -14.02 46.02 -8.95
N LEU A 77 -15.30 45.78 -8.68
CA LEU A 77 -16.40 46.27 -9.50
C LEU A 77 -16.47 47.80 -9.52
N ARG A 78 -16.31 48.45 -8.36
CA ARG A 78 -16.26 49.91 -8.25
C ARG A 78 -15.12 50.48 -9.09
N ILE A 79 -13.94 49.87 -9.04
CA ILE A 79 -12.78 50.31 -9.85
C ILE A 79 -13.04 50.12 -11.34
N GLN A 80 -13.65 49.01 -11.75
CA GLN A 80 -14.03 48.78 -13.15
C GLN A 80 -15.00 49.85 -13.65
N GLN A 81 -16.00 50.25 -12.85
CA GLN A 81 -16.93 51.34 -13.20
C GLN A 81 -16.20 52.69 -13.34
N ILE A 82 -15.26 53.00 -12.44
CA ILE A 82 -14.44 54.22 -12.53
C ILE A 82 -13.62 54.23 -13.82
N LEU A 83 -12.98 53.11 -14.18
CA LEU A 83 -12.20 52.99 -15.41
C LEU A 83 -13.05 53.13 -16.68
N GLN A 84 -14.31 52.66 -16.65
CA GLN A 84 -15.25 52.79 -17.77
C GLN A 84 -15.79 54.22 -17.94
N THR A 85 -15.89 54.99 -16.85
CA THR A 85 -16.46 56.35 -16.84
C THR A 85 -15.40 57.45 -16.92
N ALA A 86 -14.12 57.13 -16.71
CA ALA A 86 -13.03 58.09 -16.70
C ALA A 86 -12.63 58.56 -18.11
N ALA A 87 -13.11 59.73 -18.51
CA ALA A 87 -12.50 60.55 -19.55
C ALA A 87 -11.38 61.41 -18.95
N ALA A 88 -10.14 61.25 -19.44
CA ALA A 88 -8.95 62.12 -19.32
C ALA A 88 -8.44 62.63 -17.94
N THR A 89 -9.24 62.67 -16.88
CA THR A 89 -8.88 63.27 -15.57
C THR A 89 -8.31 62.27 -14.55
N ALA A 90 -8.32 60.97 -14.88
CA ALA A 90 -7.91 59.88 -13.97
C ALA A 90 -6.40 59.57 -13.98
N THR A 91 -5.59 60.23 -14.82
CA THR A 91 -4.15 59.95 -14.95
C THR A 91 -3.34 60.23 -13.68
N GLN A 92 -3.79 61.12 -12.78
CA GLN A 92 -3.11 61.40 -11.51
C GLN A 92 -3.45 60.40 -10.39
N GLN A 93 -4.64 59.76 -10.43
CA GLN A 93 -5.09 58.79 -9.41
C GLN A 93 -4.94 57.33 -9.88
N LEU A 94 -4.58 57.11 -11.14
CA LEU A 94 -4.38 55.79 -11.73
C LEU A 94 -3.44 54.89 -10.92
N PRO A 95 -2.32 55.38 -10.34
CA PRO A 95 -1.46 54.53 -9.51
C PRO A 95 -2.17 53.99 -8.26
N GLN A 96 -2.92 54.83 -7.57
CA GLN A 96 -3.65 54.47 -6.34
C GLN A 96 -4.79 53.49 -6.63
N ILE A 97 -5.55 53.73 -7.70
CA ILE A 97 -6.65 52.86 -8.14
C ILE A 97 -6.10 51.49 -8.55
N THR A 98 -4.94 51.47 -9.23
CA THR A 98 -4.30 50.21 -9.64
C THR A 98 -3.79 49.42 -8.43
N GLU A 99 -3.22 50.09 -7.43
CA GLU A 99 -2.78 49.45 -6.19
C GLU A 99 -3.95 48.83 -5.42
N GLU A 100 -5.06 49.56 -5.26
CA GLU A 100 -6.26 49.06 -4.60
C GLU A 100 -6.86 47.85 -5.35
N LEU A 101 -6.87 47.88 -6.68
CA LEU A 101 -7.32 46.79 -7.53
C LEU A 101 -6.45 45.53 -7.33
N VAL A 102 -5.13 45.69 -7.33
CA VAL A 102 -4.19 44.58 -7.11
C VAL A 102 -4.39 44.00 -5.71
N ASN A 103 -4.50 44.83 -4.68
CA ASN A 103 -4.71 44.38 -3.30
C ASN A 103 -6.03 43.60 -3.14
N ALA A 104 -7.12 44.09 -3.71
CA ALA A 104 -8.41 43.39 -3.70
C ALA A 104 -8.35 42.06 -4.47
N THR A 105 -7.66 42.04 -5.61
CA THR A 105 -7.46 40.82 -6.41
C THR A 105 -6.64 39.77 -5.66
N LEU A 106 -5.53 40.18 -5.04
CA LEU A 106 -4.68 39.29 -4.24
C LEU A 106 -5.44 38.75 -3.03
N ASN A 107 -6.30 39.56 -2.42
CA ASN A 107 -7.15 39.16 -1.31
C ASN A 107 -8.14 38.04 -1.73
N LEU A 108 -8.83 38.21 -2.87
CA LEU A 108 -9.69 37.15 -3.41
C LEU A 108 -8.92 35.88 -3.76
N LYS A 109 -7.75 36.02 -4.40
CA LYS A 109 -6.88 34.88 -4.71
C LYS A 109 -6.42 34.14 -3.45
N GLN A 110 -6.15 34.86 -2.37
CA GLN A 110 -5.82 34.25 -1.08
C GLN A 110 -7.02 33.51 -0.48
N LEU A 111 -8.22 34.09 -0.55
CA LEU A 111 -9.45 33.43 -0.10
C LEU A 111 -9.76 32.15 -0.88
N GLU A 112 -9.53 32.16 -2.19
CA GLU A 112 -9.63 30.99 -3.05
C GLU A 112 -8.61 29.93 -2.63
N TRP A 113 -7.35 30.32 -2.41
CA TRP A 113 -6.30 29.42 -1.95
C TRP A 113 -6.60 28.81 -0.57
N ASP A 114 -7.11 29.61 0.37
CA ASP A 114 -7.51 29.14 1.70
C ASP A 114 -8.69 28.14 1.65
N SER A 115 -9.43 28.11 0.53
CA SER A 115 -10.51 27.17 0.29
C SER A 115 -10.06 25.86 -0.38
N ASN A 116 -8.81 25.79 -0.85
CA ASN A 116 -8.23 24.60 -1.45
C ASN A 116 -7.79 23.61 -0.36
N LEU A 117 -8.54 22.50 -0.24
CA LEU A 117 -8.28 21.46 0.76
C LEU A 117 -6.96 20.69 0.52
N TYR A 118 -6.44 20.74 -0.71
CA TYR A 118 -5.24 20.00 -1.11
C TYR A 118 -3.97 20.83 -0.94
N ALA A 119 -4.10 22.14 -0.72
CA ALA A 119 -2.98 23.09 -0.61
C ALA A 119 -1.99 23.02 -1.79
N MET A 120 -2.46 22.58 -2.95
CA MET A 120 -1.67 22.35 -4.16
C MET A 120 -2.57 22.44 -5.41
N ASN A 121 -1.96 22.65 -6.57
CA ASN A 121 -2.67 22.54 -7.84
C ASN A 121 -2.59 21.10 -8.32
N LEU A 122 -3.75 20.46 -8.55
CA LEU A 122 -3.81 19.07 -8.99
C LEU A 122 -3.61 18.98 -10.50
N SER A 123 -2.77 18.07 -10.97
CA SER A 123 -2.56 17.80 -12.38
C SER A 123 -3.55 16.76 -12.89
N VAL A 124 -4.52 17.20 -13.70
CA VAL A 124 -5.48 16.31 -14.37
C VAL A 124 -4.80 15.19 -15.17
N PRO A 125 -3.83 15.45 -16.07
CA PRO A 125 -3.29 14.40 -16.93
C PRO A 125 -2.59 13.29 -16.16
N PHE A 126 -1.82 13.62 -15.10
CA PHE A 126 -1.11 12.60 -14.34
C PHE A 126 -2.05 11.79 -13.44
N ASN A 127 -2.97 12.44 -12.73
CA ASN A 127 -3.93 11.74 -11.88
C ASN A 127 -4.83 10.81 -12.72
N LEU A 128 -5.29 11.28 -13.89
CA LEU A 128 -6.09 10.46 -14.81
C LEU A 128 -5.29 9.28 -15.37
N LEU A 129 -4.02 9.47 -15.71
CA LEU A 129 -3.14 8.41 -16.21
C LEU A 129 -3.01 7.27 -15.18
N PHE A 130 -2.78 7.59 -13.91
CA PHE A 130 -2.74 6.54 -12.86
C PHE A 130 -4.08 5.82 -12.73
N GLY A 131 -5.20 6.56 -12.74
CA GLY A 131 -6.53 5.97 -12.76
C GLY A 131 -6.73 4.96 -13.91
N ILE A 132 -6.39 5.36 -15.14
CA ILE A 132 -6.50 4.51 -16.33
C ILE A 132 -5.62 3.25 -16.20
N LEU A 133 -4.38 3.39 -15.70
CA LEU A 133 -3.49 2.24 -15.53
C LEU A 133 -4.03 1.25 -14.49
N PHE A 134 -4.53 1.72 -13.34
CA PHE A 134 -5.08 0.84 -12.31
C PHE A 134 -6.34 0.09 -12.77
N ILE A 135 -7.24 0.75 -13.53
CA ILE A 135 -8.43 0.07 -14.05
C ILE A 135 -8.09 -0.97 -15.12
N LEU A 136 -7.13 -0.69 -16.00
CA LEU A 136 -6.65 -1.67 -17.00
C LEU A 136 -6.05 -2.89 -16.32
N ILE A 137 -5.21 -2.67 -15.31
CA ILE A 137 -4.61 -3.75 -14.53
C ILE A 137 -5.69 -4.54 -13.76
N MET A 138 -6.70 -3.86 -13.21
CA MET A 138 -7.81 -4.51 -12.53
C MET A 138 -8.55 -5.49 -13.45
N PHE A 139 -8.91 -5.06 -14.68
CA PHE A 139 -9.57 -5.95 -15.64
C PHE A 139 -8.69 -7.13 -16.07
N TYR A 140 -7.39 -6.90 -16.25
CA TYR A 140 -6.45 -7.98 -16.52
C TYR A 140 -6.41 -9.02 -15.39
N GLN A 141 -6.34 -8.58 -14.13
CA GLN A 141 -6.34 -9.48 -12.97
C GLN A 141 -7.65 -10.29 -12.86
N ILE A 142 -8.79 -9.69 -13.20
CA ILE A 142 -10.08 -10.40 -13.27
C ILE A 142 -10.04 -11.50 -14.34
N GLY A 143 -9.54 -11.19 -15.54
CA GLY A 143 -9.45 -12.15 -16.64
C GLY A 143 -8.55 -13.35 -16.30
N ILE A 144 -7.39 -13.08 -15.70
CA ILE A 144 -6.47 -14.14 -15.26
C ILE A 144 -7.03 -14.97 -14.10
N CYS A 145 -7.73 -14.33 -13.15
CA CYS A 145 -8.41 -15.02 -12.07
C CYS A 145 -9.38 -16.08 -12.59
N ALA A 146 -10.19 -15.73 -13.60
CA ALA A 146 -11.14 -16.64 -14.22
C ALA A 146 -10.47 -17.86 -14.85
N TRP A 147 -9.25 -17.70 -15.37
CA TRP A 147 -8.50 -18.78 -16.01
C TRP A 147 -7.81 -19.73 -15.02
N PHE A 148 -7.12 -19.19 -14.01
CA PHE A 148 -6.31 -19.99 -13.07
C PHE A 148 -7.03 -20.39 -11.78
N LYS A 149 -8.15 -19.75 -11.42
CA LYS A 149 -8.93 -20.01 -10.20
C LYS A 149 -8.18 -19.77 -8.88
N ASP A 150 -7.16 -18.90 -8.89
CA ASP A 150 -6.48 -18.40 -7.69
C ASP A 150 -7.29 -17.23 -7.08
N PHE A 151 -8.45 -17.54 -6.52
CA PHE A 151 -9.43 -16.53 -6.08
C PHE A 151 -8.91 -15.61 -4.99
N TYR A 152 -8.24 -16.14 -3.96
CA TYR A 152 -7.82 -15.33 -2.80
C TYR A 152 -6.85 -14.21 -3.22
N PHE A 153 -5.78 -14.57 -3.93
CA PHE A 153 -4.78 -13.61 -4.41
C PHE A 153 -5.42 -12.55 -5.31
N SER A 154 -6.20 -13.00 -6.30
CA SER A 154 -6.75 -12.09 -7.30
C SER A 154 -7.80 -11.16 -6.73
N ILE A 155 -8.68 -11.62 -5.83
CA ILE A 155 -9.70 -10.77 -5.18
C ILE A 155 -9.02 -9.64 -4.40
N CYS A 156 -8.00 -9.97 -3.59
CA CYS A 156 -7.27 -8.97 -2.82
C CYS A 156 -6.59 -7.94 -3.74
N MET A 157 -5.96 -8.41 -4.82
CA MET A 157 -5.31 -7.54 -5.81
C MET A 157 -6.31 -6.63 -6.55
N VAL A 158 -7.46 -7.18 -6.94
CA VAL A 158 -8.54 -6.43 -7.61
C VAL A 158 -9.13 -5.37 -6.68
N CYS A 159 -9.39 -5.71 -5.41
CA CYS A 159 -9.84 -4.74 -4.42
C CYS A 159 -8.83 -3.60 -4.23
N GLY A 160 -7.54 -3.92 -4.17
CA GLY A 160 -6.47 -2.92 -4.11
C GLY A 160 -6.47 -1.99 -5.34
N CYS A 161 -6.52 -2.55 -6.54
CA CYS A 161 -6.54 -1.77 -7.79
C CYS A 161 -7.81 -0.91 -7.91
N LEU A 162 -8.95 -1.43 -7.49
CA LEU A 162 -10.22 -0.69 -7.49
C LEU A 162 -10.16 0.53 -6.56
N LEU A 163 -9.60 0.35 -5.36
CA LEU A 163 -9.44 1.45 -4.43
C LEU A 163 -8.45 2.51 -4.94
N GLU A 164 -7.31 2.11 -5.52
CA GLU A 164 -6.39 3.07 -6.18
C GLU A 164 -7.11 3.83 -7.30
N PHE A 165 -7.87 3.13 -8.16
CA PHE A 165 -8.65 3.75 -9.24
C PHE A 165 -9.64 4.80 -8.71
N ILE A 166 -10.46 4.44 -7.72
CA ILE A 166 -11.44 5.36 -7.13
C ILE A 166 -10.72 6.57 -6.52
N GLY A 167 -9.59 6.36 -5.84
CA GLY A 167 -8.79 7.42 -5.25
C GLY A 167 -8.27 8.43 -6.28
N TYR A 168 -7.67 7.96 -7.38
CA TYR A 168 -7.15 8.85 -8.43
C TYR A 168 -8.24 9.52 -9.27
N ILE A 169 -9.39 8.86 -9.48
CA ILE A 169 -10.55 9.51 -10.11
C ILE A 169 -11.11 10.61 -9.22
N ALA A 170 -11.31 10.35 -7.92
CA ALA A 170 -11.75 11.38 -6.97
C ALA A 170 -10.82 12.59 -6.97
N ARG A 171 -9.51 12.33 -7.02
CA ARG A 171 -8.47 13.36 -7.12
C ARG A 171 -8.53 14.12 -8.46
N THR A 172 -8.80 13.45 -9.57
CA THR A 172 -8.96 14.09 -10.89
C THR A 172 -10.18 15.01 -10.92
N VAL A 173 -11.32 14.56 -10.38
CA VAL A 173 -12.56 15.36 -10.28
C VAL A 173 -12.35 16.55 -9.33
N ALA A 174 -11.57 16.38 -8.26
CA ALA A 174 -11.26 17.44 -7.30
C ALA A 174 -10.48 18.61 -7.90
N HIS A 175 -9.86 18.47 -9.08
CA HIS A 175 -9.27 19.61 -9.80
C HIS A 175 -10.31 20.70 -10.08
N TYR A 176 -11.54 20.31 -10.44
CA TYR A 176 -12.63 21.23 -10.75
C TYR A 176 -13.41 21.67 -9.50
N SER A 177 -13.22 21.00 -8.36
CA SER A 177 -13.98 21.25 -7.13
C SER A 177 -13.10 20.99 -5.90
N TYR A 178 -12.01 21.75 -5.79
CA TYR A 178 -10.98 21.58 -4.75
C TYR A 178 -11.46 21.87 -3.32
N SER A 179 -12.62 22.53 -3.17
CA SER A 179 -13.24 22.82 -1.88
C SER A 179 -14.21 21.74 -1.40
N ASP A 180 -14.50 20.70 -2.21
CA ASP A 180 -15.43 19.64 -1.80
C ASP A 180 -14.78 18.67 -0.80
N PRO A 181 -15.25 18.62 0.47
CA PRO A 181 -14.70 17.73 1.48
C PRO A 181 -14.96 16.25 1.18
N ASN A 182 -16.00 15.90 0.41
CA ASN A 182 -16.35 14.51 0.13
C ASN A 182 -15.35 13.89 -0.86
N LEU A 183 -14.97 14.63 -1.90
CA LEU A 183 -13.93 14.21 -2.86
C LEU A 183 -12.57 14.07 -2.15
N TYR A 184 -12.23 15.03 -1.28
CA TYR A 184 -11.03 14.99 -0.48
C TYR A 184 -10.99 13.80 0.48
N LEU A 185 -12.10 13.48 1.13
CA LEU A 185 -12.18 12.31 2.02
C LEU A 185 -12.11 11.00 1.22
N CYS A 186 -12.80 10.94 0.08
CA CYS A 186 -12.82 9.77 -0.79
C CYS A 186 -11.41 9.39 -1.25
N GLN A 187 -10.61 10.33 -1.76
CA GLN A 187 -9.23 10.03 -2.18
C GLN A 187 -8.38 9.53 -1.01
N ILE A 188 -8.42 10.16 0.16
CA ILE A 188 -7.57 9.79 1.29
C ILE A 188 -7.93 8.39 1.76
N ILE A 189 -9.21 8.10 1.95
CA ILE A 189 -9.67 6.78 2.41
C ILE A 189 -9.27 5.70 1.41
N CYS A 190 -9.59 5.88 0.13
CA CYS A 190 -9.33 4.88 -0.90
C CYS A 190 -7.82 4.62 -1.08
N LEU A 191 -7.01 5.67 -1.21
CA LEU A 191 -5.56 5.55 -1.36
C LEU A 191 -4.91 4.98 -0.08
N THR A 192 -5.45 5.23 1.11
CA THR A 192 -4.87 4.70 2.34
C THR A 192 -5.12 3.20 2.50
N ILE A 193 -6.31 2.72 2.12
CA ILE A 193 -6.71 1.32 2.30
C ILE A 193 -6.13 0.41 1.21
N ALA A 194 -5.94 0.92 -0.01
CA ALA A 194 -5.54 0.11 -1.17
C ALA A 194 -4.26 -0.73 -0.98
N PRO A 195 -3.15 -0.19 -0.43
CA PRO A 195 -1.91 -0.96 -0.25
C PRO A 195 -2.06 -2.12 0.73
N ALA A 196 -2.94 -2.02 1.72
CA ALA A 196 -3.18 -3.10 2.68
C ALA A 196 -3.78 -4.34 1.98
N PHE A 197 -4.70 -4.13 1.03
CA PHE A 197 -5.25 -5.22 0.21
C PHE A 197 -4.19 -5.83 -0.71
N ILE A 198 -3.32 -5.01 -1.30
CA ILE A 198 -2.21 -5.48 -2.14
C ILE A 198 -1.23 -6.31 -1.31
N MET A 199 -0.87 -5.84 -0.11
CA MET A 199 0.00 -6.57 0.81
C MET A 199 -0.62 -7.88 1.31
N MET A 200 -1.94 -7.92 1.52
CA MET A 200 -2.64 -9.16 1.85
C MET A 200 -2.45 -10.25 0.79
N SER A 201 -2.42 -9.89 -0.50
CA SER A 201 -2.07 -10.80 -1.61
C SER A 201 -0.62 -11.32 -1.50
N ILE A 202 0.31 -10.45 -1.13
CA ILE A 202 1.74 -10.74 -1.03
C ILE A 202 2.03 -11.63 0.19
N TYR A 203 1.39 -11.38 1.34
CA TYR A 203 1.50 -12.23 2.53
C TYR A 203 1.02 -13.65 2.26
N TYR A 204 -0.08 -13.79 1.52
CA TYR A 204 -0.57 -15.09 1.07
C TYR A 204 0.43 -15.81 0.16
N LEU A 205 1.11 -15.05 -0.70
CA LEU A 205 2.10 -15.57 -1.62
C LEU A 205 3.33 -16.11 -0.88
N LEU A 206 3.82 -15.37 0.12
CA LEU A 206 4.89 -15.83 1.00
C LEU A 206 4.47 -17.09 1.78
N ALA A 207 3.25 -17.13 2.31
CA ALA A 207 2.73 -18.31 3.01
C ALA A 207 2.73 -19.57 2.09
N LYS A 208 2.31 -19.44 0.83
CA LYS A 208 2.43 -20.54 -0.16
C LYS A 208 3.89 -20.96 -0.37
N LEU A 209 4.80 -19.99 -0.44
CA LEU A 209 6.22 -20.25 -0.69
C LEU A 209 6.89 -20.99 0.48
N VAL A 210 6.49 -20.71 1.73
CA VAL A 210 6.90 -21.48 2.92
C VAL A 210 6.42 -22.94 2.83
N VAL A 211 5.17 -23.19 2.41
CA VAL A 211 4.65 -24.56 2.27
C VAL A 211 5.42 -25.36 1.20
N ILE A 212 5.83 -24.70 0.11
CA ILE A 212 6.51 -25.35 -1.02
C ILE A 212 7.95 -25.76 -0.67
N HIS A 213 8.69 -24.93 0.06
CA HIS A 213 10.07 -25.23 0.45
C HIS A 213 10.14 -26.12 1.70
N GLY A 214 9.20 -25.97 2.62
CA GLY A 214 9.07 -26.78 3.84
C GLY A 214 8.97 -25.92 5.09
N LEU A 215 8.23 -26.42 6.09
CA LEU A 215 8.01 -25.72 7.35
C LEU A 215 9.31 -25.51 8.16
N GLN A 216 10.30 -26.39 7.99
CA GLN A 216 11.57 -26.35 8.71
C GLN A 216 12.42 -25.08 8.46
N TYR A 217 12.14 -24.36 7.37
CA TYR A 217 12.89 -23.16 7.00
C TYR A 217 12.23 -21.85 7.45
N SER A 218 11.07 -21.91 8.12
CA SER A 218 10.37 -20.74 8.63
C SER A 218 10.14 -20.85 10.13
N ILE A 219 10.46 -19.80 10.88
CA ILE A 219 10.19 -19.71 12.33
C ILE A 219 8.68 -19.78 12.59
N LEU A 220 7.90 -19.10 11.75
CA LEU A 220 6.45 -19.02 11.86
C LEU A 220 5.77 -19.96 10.88
N SER A 221 4.66 -20.56 11.30
CA SER A 221 3.87 -21.36 10.36
C SER A 221 3.22 -20.47 9.29
N PRO A 222 3.01 -20.97 8.06
CA PRO A 222 2.48 -20.20 6.92
C PRO A 222 1.20 -19.41 7.22
N ILE A 223 0.31 -20.01 7.99
CA ILE A 223 -0.97 -19.41 8.38
C ILE A 223 -0.77 -18.27 9.37
N GLN A 224 0.09 -18.49 10.37
CA GLN A 224 0.36 -17.49 11.40
C GLN A 224 1.03 -16.27 10.79
N LEU A 225 1.98 -16.50 9.88
CA LEU A 225 2.65 -15.43 9.15
C LEU A 225 1.62 -14.53 8.44
N SER A 226 0.75 -15.10 7.61
CA SER A 226 -0.23 -14.30 6.88
C SER A 226 -1.25 -13.59 7.79
N TYR A 227 -1.80 -14.27 8.81
CA TYR A 227 -2.83 -13.64 9.65
C TYR A 227 -2.29 -12.55 10.59
N ILE A 228 -1.10 -12.72 11.15
CA ILE A 228 -0.52 -11.74 12.08
C ILE A 228 -0.36 -10.38 11.38
N PHE A 229 0.24 -10.37 10.19
CA PHE A 229 0.47 -9.12 9.46
C PHE A 229 -0.82 -8.51 8.91
N ILE A 230 -1.80 -9.32 8.48
CA ILE A 230 -3.13 -8.80 8.10
C ILE A 230 -3.79 -8.11 9.31
N ILE A 231 -3.72 -8.69 10.51
CA ILE A 231 -4.30 -8.10 11.72
C ILE A 231 -3.58 -6.79 12.08
N PHE A 232 -2.25 -6.73 11.95
CA PHE A 232 -1.50 -5.50 12.19
C PHE A 232 -1.88 -4.40 11.19
N ASP A 233 -2.03 -4.72 9.91
CA ASP A 233 -2.43 -3.76 8.90
C ASP A 233 -3.87 -3.27 9.15
N VAL A 234 -4.81 -4.15 9.47
CA VAL A 234 -6.19 -3.76 9.83
C VAL A 234 -6.21 -2.88 11.08
N LEU A 235 -5.47 -3.23 12.12
CA LEU A 235 -5.38 -2.42 13.34
C LEU A 235 -4.81 -1.03 13.04
N SER A 236 -3.79 -0.96 12.20
CA SER A 236 -3.19 0.30 11.76
C SER A 236 -4.21 1.18 11.01
N LEU A 237 -5.01 0.59 10.12
CA LEU A 237 -6.05 1.30 9.37
C LEU A 237 -7.17 1.81 10.29
N VAL A 238 -7.55 1.05 11.31
CA VAL A 238 -8.55 1.49 12.29
C VAL A 238 -8.03 2.70 13.07
N ILE A 239 -6.77 2.67 13.53
CA ILE A 239 -6.14 3.82 14.20
C ILE A 239 -6.11 5.04 13.28
N GLN A 240 -5.76 4.85 12.00
CA GLN A 240 -5.74 5.93 11.00
C GLN A 240 -7.14 6.51 10.75
N ALA A 241 -8.17 5.66 10.63
CA ALA A 241 -9.54 6.10 10.43
C ALA A 241 -10.06 6.91 11.63
N ILE A 242 -9.77 6.46 12.86
CA ILE A 242 -10.12 7.19 14.08
C ILE A 242 -9.37 8.53 14.15
N GLY A 243 -8.06 8.52 13.92
CA GLY A 243 -7.23 9.73 13.93
C GLY A 243 -7.67 10.75 12.88
N GLY A 244 -7.93 10.30 11.65
CA GLY A 244 -8.44 11.12 10.55
C GLY A 244 -9.83 11.69 10.84
N ALA A 245 -10.74 10.90 11.40
CA ALA A 245 -12.06 11.38 11.81
C ALA A 245 -11.98 12.46 12.91
N ILE A 246 -11.15 12.25 13.93
CA ILE A 246 -10.92 13.23 15.00
C ILE A 246 -10.28 14.51 14.43
N ALA A 247 -9.30 14.39 13.53
CA ALA A 247 -8.66 15.52 12.88
C ALA A 247 -9.68 16.34 12.09
N ALA A 248 -10.53 15.68 11.28
CA ALA A 248 -11.55 16.33 10.48
C ALA A 248 -12.63 17.03 11.34
N ILE A 249 -13.09 16.39 12.42
CA ILE A 249 -14.07 16.99 13.34
C ILE A 249 -13.47 18.21 14.05
N ASN A 250 -12.23 18.11 14.54
CA ASN A 250 -11.57 19.23 15.21
C ASN A 250 -11.31 20.41 14.26
N LEU A 251 -10.90 20.14 13.02
CA LEU A 251 -10.75 21.17 11.97
C LEU A 251 -12.07 21.89 11.69
N ARG A 252 -13.18 21.14 11.55
CA ARG A 252 -14.51 21.74 11.35
C ARG A 252 -14.96 22.63 12.51
N MET A 253 -14.53 22.29 13.72
CA MET A 253 -14.82 23.05 14.94
C MET A 253 -13.81 24.18 15.22
N LEU A 254 -12.88 24.46 14.29
CA LEU A 254 -11.77 25.42 14.46
C LEU A 254 -10.93 25.16 15.72
N ARG A 255 -10.89 23.91 16.16
CA ARG A 255 -10.10 23.46 17.30
C ARG A 255 -8.79 22.87 16.81
N ASN A 256 -7.80 22.83 17.69
CA ASN A 256 -6.53 22.20 17.41
C ASN A 256 -6.70 20.74 16.92
N SER A 257 -6.31 20.48 15.68
CA SER A 257 -6.45 19.19 15.02
C SER A 257 -5.26 18.25 15.24
N ASN A 258 -4.20 18.74 15.92
CA ASN A 258 -2.95 18.00 16.13
C ASN A 258 -3.17 16.64 16.80
N VAL A 259 -4.10 16.54 17.75
CA VAL A 259 -4.40 15.27 18.43
C VAL A 259 -4.84 14.20 17.42
N GLY A 260 -5.74 14.54 16.49
CA GLY A 260 -6.18 13.61 15.45
C GLY A 260 -5.05 13.27 14.48
N SER A 261 -4.28 14.27 14.06
CA SER A 261 -3.12 14.09 13.18
C SER A 261 -2.06 13.15 13.79
N TYR A 262 -1.76 13.27 15.09
CA TYR A 262 -0.82 12.39 15.79
C TYR A 262 -1.35 10.97 15.97
N ILE A 263 -2.65 10.80 16.22
CA ILE A 263 -3.28 9.47 16.24
C ILE A 263 -3.19 8.84 14.86
N MET A 264 -3.45 9.60 13.79
CA MET A 264 -3.32 9.08 12.43
C MET A 264 -1.87 8.70 12.09
N LEU A 265 -0.90 9.55 12.47
CA LEU A 265 0.54 9.31 12.31
C LEU A 265 1.00 8.04 13.04
N SER A 266 0.47 7.77 14.24
CA SER A 266 0.83 6.55 14.98
C SER A 266 0.37 5.29 14.25
N GLY A 267 -0.80 5.33 13.59
CA GLY A 267 -1.27 4.23 12.76
C GLY A 267 -0.37 3.97 11.55
N ILE A 268 0.01 5.02 10.81
CA ILE A 268 0.93 4.89 9.66
C ILE A 268 2.32 4.40 10.12
N ALA A 269 2.83 4.92 11.24
CA ALA A 269 4.10 4.49 11.82
C ALA A 269 4.07 3.02 12.28
N PHE A 270 2.96 2.58 12.89
CA PHE A 270 2.76 1.18 13.27
C PHE A 270 2.72 0.25 12.06
N GLN A 271 2.09 0.68 10.96
CA GLN A 271 2.10 -0.04 9.69
C GLN A 271 3.51 -0.16 9.11
N ALA A 272 4.29 0.94 9.10
CA ALA A 272 5.68 0.92 8.66
C ALA A 272 6.55 -0.02 9.52
N PHE A 273 6.36 -0.02 10.84
CA PHE A 273 7.02 -0.96 11.74
C PHE A 273 6.65 -2.43 11.45
N SER A 274 5.37 -2.72 11.25
CA SER A 274 4.87 -4.04 10.86
C SER A 274 5.55 -4.52 9.56
N MET A 275 5.67 -3.64 8.57
CA MET A 275 6.36 -3.93 7.30
C MET A 275 7.84 -4.22 7.48
N THR A 276 8.55 -3.49 8.35
CA THR A 276 9.96 -3.78 8.67
C THR A 276 10.11 -5.17 9.27
N VAL A 277 9.25 -5.52 10.24
CA VAL A 277 9.24 -6.86 10.85
C VAL A 277 8.97 -7.93 9.80
N TYR A 278 8.01 -7.70 8.89
CA TYR A 278 7.72 -8.61 7.79
C TYR A 278 8.93 -8.81 6.87
N ILE A 279 9.64 -7.74 6.50
CA ILE A 279 10.87 -7.82 5.69
C ILE A 279 11.94 -8.66 6.40
N LEU A 280 12.10 -8.50 7.72
CA LEU A 280 13.04 -9.33 8.50
C LEU A 280 12.67 -10.81 8.46
N PHE A 281 11.38 -11.14 8.60
CA PHE A 281 10.91 -12.54 8.47
C PHE A 281 11.09 -13.09 7.06
N LEU A 282 10.80 -12.29 6.03
CA LEU A 282 11.03 -12.65 4.63
C LEU A 282 12.52 -12.94 4.41
N MET A 283 13.41 -12.07 4.88
CA MET A 283 14.86 -12.25 4.74
C MET A 283 15.37 -13.46 5.52
N ASP A 284 14.95 -13.65 6.78
CA ASP A 284 15.30 -14.83 7.58
C ASP A 284 14.86 -16.13 6.88
N PHE A 285 13.63 -16.15 6.36
CA PHE A 285 13.13 -17.28 5.59
C PHE A 285 13.99 -17.54 4.34
N LEU A 286 14.29 -16.52 3.54
CA LEU A 286 15.11 -16.69 2.33
C LEU A 286 16.53 -17.16 2.68
N ILE A 287 17.14 -16.61 3.73
CA ILE A 287 18.47 -17.03 4.19
C ILE A 287 18.44 -18.51 4.63
N ARG A 288 17.42 -18.95 5.38
CA ARG A 288 17.29 -20.34 5.84
C ARG A 288 17.06 -21.32 4.70
N VAL A 289 16.19 -20.97 3.75
CA VAL A 289 15.92 -21.81 2.57
C VAL A 289 17.21 -22.03 1.77
N PHE A 290 18.06 -21.01 1.64
CA PHE A 290 19.26 -21.04 0.80
C PHE A 290 20.56 -21.24 1.58
N LYS A 291 20.50 -21.62 2.86
CA LYS A 291 21.69 -21.97 3.65
C LYS A 291 22.08 -23.42 3.38
N ILE A 292 23.23 -23.63 2.74
CA ILE A 292 23.79 -24.97 2.53
C ILE A 292 24.24 -25.54 3.89
N PRO A 293 23.93 -26.80 4.22
CA PRO A 293 24.54 -27.45 5.39
C PRO A 293 26.07 -27.38 5.29
N ASN A 294 26.74 -26.99 6.39
CA ASN A 294 28.21 -26.88 6.52
C ASN A 294 28.95 -25.77 5.74
N LYS A 295 28.29 -24.69 5.28
CA LYS A 295 29.00 -23.48 4.77
C LYS A 295 28.51 -22.19 5.43
N SER A 296 29.41 -21.22 5.60
CA SER A 296 29.06 -19.88 6.09
C SER A 296 28.21 -19.11 5.07
N PHE A 297 27.36 -18.21 5.56
CA PHE A 297 26.51 -17.37 4.72
C PHE A 297 27.38 -16.40 3.90
N GLN A 298 27.19 -16.37 2.58
CA GLN A 298 27.88 -15.47 1.67
C GLN A 298 26.85 -14.65 0.87
N LEU A 299 26.85 -13.33 1.07
CA LEU A 299 25.89 -12.40 0.45
C LEU A 299 25.92 -12.47 -1.09
N PHE A 300 27.10 -12.53 -1.68
CA PHE A 300 27.25 -12.61 -3.15
C PHE A 300 26.59 -13.86 -3.74
N ARG A 301 26.66 -14.99 -3.04
CA ARG A 301 26.03 -16.26 -3.45
C ARG A 301 24.51 -16.19 -3.33
N PHE A 302 24.01 -15.54 -2.28
CA PHE A 302 22.58 -15.29 -2.09
C PHE A 302 22.00 -14.42 -3.21
N ILE A 303 22.68 -13.32 -3.57
CA ILE A 303 22.26 -12.43 -4.66
C ILE A 303 22.29 -13.20 -6.00
N ARG A 304 23.38 -13.90 -6.31
CA ARG A 304 23.49 -14.72 -7.54
C ARG A 304 22.39 -15.79 -7.64
N PHE A 305 21.94 -16.31 -6.50
CA PHE A 305 20.86 -17.28 -6.44
C PHE A 305 19.48 -16.66 -6.73
N LEU A 306 19.20 -15.47 -6.19
CA LEU A 306 17.97 -14.71 -6.45
C LEU A 306 17.77 -14.43 -7.94
N PHE A 307 18.86 -14.25 -8.69
CA PHE A 307 18.85 -14.11 -10.15
C PHE A 307 18.73 -15.43 -10.93
N GLY A 308 18.50 -16.55 -10.25
CA GLY A 308 18.07 -17.79 -10.89
C GLY A 308 19.19 -18.75 -11.33
N SER A 309 20.36 -18.74 -10.68
CA SER A 309 21.43 -19.71 -10.99
C SER A 309 20.95 -21.16 -10.76
N ASN A 310 20.92 -21.97 -11.83
CA ASN A 310 20.36 -23.34 -11.82
C ASN A 310 21.25 -24.37 -11.11
N GLU A 311 22.57 -24.22 -11.18
CA GLU A 311 23.55 -25.18 -10.62
C GLU A 311 23.44 -25.29 -9.10
N MET A 312 23.31 -24.15 -8.42
CA MET A 312 23.17 -24.09 -6.97
C MET A 312 21.88 -24.76 -6.48
N ARG A 313 20.81 -24.78 -7.30
CA ARG A 313 19.47 -25.26 -6.90
C ARG A 313 19.38 -26.77 -6.83
N GLN A 314 20.09 -27.49 -7.71
CA GLN A 314 20.11 -28.95 -7.68
C GLN A 314 20.68 -29.48 -6.36
N GLU A 315 21.61 -28.76 -5.74
CA GLU A 315 22.20 -29.09 -4.43
C GLU A 315 21.16 -28.97 -3.29
N PHE A 316 20.24 -28.00 -3.36
CA PHE A 316 19.22 -27.77 -2.34
C PHE A 316 17.97 -28.66 -2.51
N GLU A 317 17.64 -29.07 -3.74
CA GLU A 317 16.44 -29.88 -4.04
C GLU A 317 16.37 -31.19 -3.26
N ILE A 318 17.51 -31.76 -2.87
CA ILE A 318 17.60 -32.98 -2.05
C ILE A 318 16.95 -32.78 -0.67
N SER A 319 16.99 -31.55 -0.14
CA SER A 319 16.49 -31.22 1.20
C SER A 319 15.02 -30.76 1.22
N TYR A 320 14.41 -30.52 0.06
CA TYR A 320 13.03 -30.00 -0.05
C TYR A 320 12.00 -31.10 -0.25
N ASN A 321 10.73 -30.79 0.03
CA ASN A 321 9.63 -31.74 -0.13
C ASN A 321 9.48 -32.17 -1.61
N SER A 322 9.56 -33.47 -1.87
CA SER A 322 9.51 -34.08 -3.21
C SER A 322 8.17 -33.85 -3.92
N LYS A 323 7.08 -33.61 -3.19
CA LYS A 323 5.73 -33.41 -3.74
C LYS A 323 5.60 -32.15 -4.60
N PHE A 324 6.34 -31.09 -4.28
CA PHE A 324 6.27 -29.81 -4.99
C PHE A 324 7.39 -29.61 -6.00
N ARG A 325 8.20 -30.64 -6.26
CA ARG A 325 9.24 -30.66 -7.30
C ARG A 325 8.77 -30.15 -8.68
N PRO A 326 7.60 -30.55 -9.24
CA PRO A 326 7.19 -30.06 -10.56
C PRO A 326 6.84 -28.56 -10.60
N ILE A 327 6.60 -27.93 -9.45
CA ILE A 327 6.42 -26.46 -9.37
C ILE A 327 7.79 -25.78 -9.35
N ARG A 328 8.74 -26.32 -8.59
CA ARG A 328 10.09 -25.74 -8.43
C ARG A 328 10.97 -25.91 -9.66
N GLU A 329 10.75 -26.95 -10.46
CA GLU A 329 11.44 -27.16 -11.73
C GLU A 329 11.07 -26.13 -12.81
N LYS A 330 9.96 -25.40 -12.65
CA LYS A 330 9.62 -24.32 -13.59
C LYS A 330 10.59 -23.15 -13.42
N GLN A 331 11.22 -22.74 -14.51
CA GLN A 331 12.13 -21.58 -14.53
C GLN A 331 11.49 -20.30 -13.98
N ILE A 332 10.18 -20.10 -14.16
CA ILE A 332 9.44 -18.93 -13.66
C ILE A 332 9.38 -18.91 -12.12
N PHE A 333 9.31 -20.08 -11.48
CA PHE A 333 9.33 -20.17 -10.01
C PHE A 333 10.66 -19.62 -9.44
N ASN A 334 11.73 -19.66 -10.22
CA ASN A 334 13.05 -19.25 -9.74
C ASN A 334 13.14 -17.78 -9.35
N TYR A 335 12.38 -16.93 -10.05
CA TYR A 335 12.35 -15.48 -9.85
C TYR A 335 11.27 -15.05 -8.86
N MET A 336 10.40 -15.96 -8.41
CA MET A 336 9.29 -15.65 -7.52
C MET A 336 9.72 -14.99 -6.19
N PRO A 337 10.76 -15.47 -5.48
CA PRO A 337 11.24 -14.78 -4.26
C PRO A 337 11.72 -13.36 -4.55
N LEU A 338 12.39 -13.14 -5.69
CA LEU A 338 12.88 -11.84 -6.11
C LEU A 338 11.73 -10.88 -6.36
N PHE A 339 10.68 -11.31 -7.06
CA PHE A 339 9.49 -10.48 -7.30
C PHE A 339 8.76 -10.11 -6.01
N ILE A 340 8.66 -11.03 -5.05
CA ILE A 340 8.10 -10.74 -3.73
C ILE A 340 8.95 -9.68 -3.02
N MET A 341 10.28 -9.82 -2.99
CA MET A 341 11.14 -8.83 -2.34
C MET A 341 11.02 -7.44 -2.97
N ILE A 342 11.04 -7.35 -4.30
CA ILE A 342 10.92 -6.06 -5.01
C ILE A 342 9.55 -5.43 -4.76
N SER A 343 8.48 -6.23 -4.79
CA SER A 343 7.12 -5.73 -4.52
C SER A 343 6.97 -5.19 -3.10
N VAL A 344 7.51 -5.91 -2.12
CA VAL A 344 7.53 -5.48 -0.70
C VAL A 344 8.37 -4.22 -0.52
N LEU A 345 9.50 -4.10 -1.23
CA LEU A 345 10.34 -2.91 -1.20
C LEU A 345 9.58 -1.67 -1.70
N PHE A 346 8.86 -1.76 -2.81
CA PHE A 346 8.06 -0.64 -3.33
C PHE A 346 6.99 -0.19 -2.34
N VAL A 347 6.23 -1.13 -1.75
CA VAL A 347 5.24 -0.79 -0.73
C VAL A 347 5.90 -0.21 0.53
N TYR A 348 7.08 -0.69 0.90
CA TYR A 348 7.82 -0.18 2.05
C TYR A 348 8.31 1.26 1.85
N VAL A 349 8.80 1.62 0.65
CA VAL A 349 9.16 3.00 0.30
C VAL A 349 7.95 3.93 0.48
N ARG A 350 6.77 3.50 0.01
CA ARG A 350 5.51 4.22 0.22
C ARG A 350 5.19 4.38 1.71
N CYS A 351 5.32 3.33 2.52
CA CYS A 351 5.07 3.43 3.97
C CYS A 351 5.99 4.47 4.65
N ILE A 352 7.28 4.50 4.28
CA ILE A 352 8.22 5.51 4.81
C ILE A 352 7.82 6.91 4.35
N TYR A 353 7.51 7.08 3.07
CA TYR A 353 7.03 8.35 2.53
C TYR A 353 5.82 8.87 3.31
N ARG A 354 4.82 8.02 3.57
CA ARG A 354 3.60 8.39 4.32
C ARG A 354 3.88 8.81 5.77
N VAL A 355 4.83 8.15 6.43
CA VAL A 355 5.26 8.58 7.78
C VAL A 355 5.88 9.98 7.73
N ILE A 356 6.78 10.22 6.77
CA ILE A 356 7.47 11.51 6.64
C ILE A 356 6.48 12.61 6.23
N GLU A 357 5.64 12.35 5.23
CA GLU A 357 4.58 13.24 4.74
C GLU A 357 3.75 13.79 5.91
N LEU A 358 3.19 12.88 6.73
CA LEU A 358 2.29 13.29 7.80
C LEU A 358 3.02 13.85 9.03
N SER A 359 4.28 13.46 9.25
CA SER A 359 5.12 14.04 10.32
C SER A 359 5.41 15.54 10.11
N GLN A 360 5.45 16.00 8.85
CA GLN A 360 5.58 17.43 8.53
C GLN A 360 4.27 18.21 8.66
N GLY A 361 3.15 17.50 8.86
CA GLY A 361 1.82 18.07 8.95
C GLY A 361 1.19 18.43 7.60
N TRP A 362 -0.07 18.87 7.64
CA TRP A 362 -0.92 19.11 6.47
C TRP A 362 -0.49 20.28 5.57
N ARG A 363 0.51 21.05 5.98
CA ARG A 363 1.12 22.15 5.21
C ARG A 363 2.63 21.92 4.98
N GLY A 364 3.10 20.68 5.14
CA GLY A 364 4.48 20.31 4.88
C GLY A 364 4.89 20.45 3.42
N PHE A 365 6.19 20.42 3.17
CA PHE A 365 6.72 20.52 1.79
C PHE A 365 6.29 19.31 0.95
N LEU A 366 6.27 18.10 1.51
CA LEU A 366 5.94 16.90 0.73
C LEU A 366 4.46 16.82 0.33
N ILE A 367 3.53 17.26 1.19
CA ILE A 367 2.08 17.19 0.89
C ILE A 367 1.64 18.27 -0.11
N THR A 368 2.37 19.38 -0.19
CA THR A 368 2.04 20.51 -1.07
C THR A 368 2.60 20.36 -2.49
N HIS A 369 3.56 19.45 -2.70
CA HIS A 369 4.20 19.22 -3.99
C HIS A 369 3.70 17.90 -4.61
N GLU A 370 3.04 18.02 -5.77
CA GLU A 370 2.35 16.88 -6.38
C GLU A 370 3.29 15.79 -6.87
N GLU A 371 4.47 16.19 -7.33
CA GLU A 371 5.48 15.27 -7.84
C GLU A 371 5.82 14.17 -6.84
N TYR A 372 5.89 14.48 -5.54
CA TYR A 372 6.24 13.48 -4.52
C TYR A 372 5.09 12.51 -4.25
N VAL A 373 3.85 13.01 -4.18
CA VAL A 373 2.67 12.15 -4.02
C VAL A 373 2.57 11.20 -5.23
N LEU A 374 2.74 11.69 -6.45
CA LEU A 374 2.65 10.85 -7.65
C LEU A 374 3.80 9.85 -7.76
N THR A 375 5.02 10.23 -7.40
CA THR A 375 6.20 9.36 -7.59
C THR A 375 6.47 8.41 -6.42
N LEU A 376 6.28 8.85 -5.17
CA LEU A 376 6.59 8.06 -3.98
C LEU A 376 5.39 7.28 -3.43
N ASP A 377 4.17 7.64 -3.84
CA ASP A 377 2.94 6.95 -3.44
C ASP A 377 2.31 6.16 -4.60
N ALA A 378 1.95 6.85 -5.69
CA ALA A 378 1.23 6.26 -6.82
C ALA A 378 2.09 5.28 -7.60
N LEU A 379 3.26 5.75 -8.06
CA LEU A 379 4.16 4.96 -8.90
C LEU A 379 4.68 3.73 -8.17
N MET A 380 4.97 3.83 -6.87
CA MET A 380 5.44 2.68 -6.08
C MET A 380 4.41 1.55 -6.06
N VAL A 381 3.13 1.87 -5.86
CA VAL A 381 2.08 0.84 -5.88
C VAL A 381 1.81 0.36 -7.30
N LEU A 382 1.83 1.24 -8.29
CA LEU A 382 1.70 0.84 -9.69
C LEU A 382 2.79 -0.19 -10.08
N LEU A 383 4.05 0.07 -9.74
CA LEU A 383 5.17 -0.84 -10.02
C LEU A 383 4.99 -2.19 -9.31
N CYS A 384 4.53 -2.17 -8.05
CA CYS A 384 4.20 -3.39 -7.31
C CYS A 384 3.14 -4.24 -8.02
N VAL A 385 2.02 -3.65 -8.43
CA VAL A 385 0.94 -4.39 -9.11
C VAL A 385 1.39 -4.85 -10.51
N LEU A 386 2.18 -4.05 -11.23
CA LEU A 386 2.68 -4.37 -12.57
C LEU A 386 3.58 -5.61 -12.59
N ILE A 387 4.36 -5.85 -11.53
CA ILE A 387 5.12 -7.10 -11.37
C ILE A 387 4.19 -8.32 -11.43
N TYR A 388 3.02 -8.25 -10.79
CA TYR A 388 2.05 -9.34 -10.75
C TYR A 388 1.14 -9.42 -11.96
N VAL A 389 1.18 -8.41 -12.85
CA VAL A 389 0.62 -8.53 -14.19
C VAL A 389 1.48 -9.47 -15.02
N LEU A 390 2.81 -9.28 -14.98
CA LEU A 390 3.77 -10.08 -15.75
C LEU A 390 3.97 -11.48 -15.14
N PHE A 391 4.02 -11.57 -13.81
CA PHE A 391 4.35 -12.80 -13.07
C PHE A 391 3.21 -13.23 -12.16
N HIS A 392 2.02 -13.41 -12.74
CA HIS A 392 0.85 -13.83 -11.97
C HIS A 392 1.07 -15.22 -11.32
N PRO A 393 0.78 -15.40 -10.02
CA PRO A 393 1.05 -16.66 -9.31
C PRO A 393 0.31 -17.88 -9.88
N GLY A 394 -0.83 -17.66 -10.54
CA GLY A 394 -1.57 -18.73 -11.24
C GLY A 394 -0.75 -19.43 -12.34
N LEU A 395 0.12 -18.69 -13.05
CA LEU A 395 1.04 -19.27 -14.05
C LEU A 395 2.07 -20.21 -13.40
N ILE A 396 2.51 -19.83 -12.21
CA ILE A 396 3.55 -20.52 -11.45
C ILE A 396 2.99 -21.79 -10.83
N PHE A 397 1.93 -21.67 -10.02
CA PHE A 397 1.38 -22.78 -9.26
C PHE A 397 0.52 -23.73 -10.09
N ASN A 398 0.00 -23.28 -11.25
CA ASN A 398 -1.02 -23.99 -12.01
C ASN A 398 -2.26 -24.29 -11.12
N LYS A 399 -3.23 -25.09 -11.59
CA LYS A 399 -4.43 -25.50 -10.81
C LYS A 399 -4.13 -26.38 -9.58
N MET A 400 -2.90 -26.43 -9.08
CA MET A 400 -2.56 -27.23 -7.90
C MET A 400 -2.97 -26.54 -6.61
N ASN A 401 -3.86 -27.18 -5.86
CA ASN A 401 -4.28 -26.73 -4.54
C ASN A 401 -3.14 -26.94 -3.52
N ILE A 402 -2.49 -25.84 -3.11
CA ILE A 402 -1.53 -25.82 -2.01
C ILE A 402 -2.31 -25.62 -0.70
N PRO A 403 -2.46 -26.64 0.17
CA PRO A 403 -3.21 -26.49 1.40
C PRO A 403 -2.42 -25.63 2.38
N LEU A 404 -3.01 -24.54 2.87
CA LEU A 404 -2.39 -23.71 3.90
C LEU A 404 -2.67 -24.23 5.32
N LYS A 405 -3.70 -25.06 5.55
CA LYS A 405 -4.14 -25.51 6.90
C LYS A 405 -3.20 -26.57 7.55
N LYS A 406 -2.73 -26.30 8.78
CA LYS A 406 -1.82 -27.16 9.61
C LYS A 406 -2.27 -28.62 9.73
N LYS A 407 -3.59 -28.88 9.90
CA LYS A 407 -4.12 -30.24 10.07
C LYS A 407 -3.84 -31.11 8.83
N LYS A 408 -4.02 -30.54 7.63
CA LYS A 408 -3.66 -31.21 6.37
C LYS A 408 -2.14 -31.28 6.15
N LEU A 409 -1.33 -30.36 6.69
CA LEU A 409 0.14 -30.46 6.61
C LEU A 409 0.68 -31.61 7.47
N LYS A 410 0.20 -31.77 8.71
CA LYS A 410 0.57 -32.92 9.56
C LYS A 410 0.14 -34.26 8.97
N ASP A 411 -1.03 -34.32 8.34
CA ASP A 411 -1.48 -35.54 7.63
C ASP A 411 -0.60 -35.84 6.39
N ILE A 412 -0.02 -34.82 5.76
CA ILE A 412 0.92 -34.96 4.65
C ILE A 412 2.31 -35.39 5.14
N GLU A 413 2.79 -34.83 6.25
CA GLU A 413 4.05 -35.23 6.89
C GLU A 413 3.97 -36.67 7.43
N MET A 414 2.88 -37.05 8.12
CA MET A 414 2.62 -38.44 8.55
C MET A 414 2.50 -39.41 7.37
N LYS A 415 1.82 -39.04 6.28
CA LYS A 415 1.76 -39.90 5.08
C LYS A 415 3.11 -40.08 4.40
N ASN A 416 4.01 -39.10 4.51
CA ASN A 416 5.33 -39.16 3.94
C ASN A 416 6.27 -40.01 4.80
N GLU A 417 6.22 -39.90 6.14
CA GLU A 417 6.96 -40.79 7.06
C GLU A 417 6.57 -42.26 6.87
N VAL A 418 5.27 -42.54 6.68
CA VAL A 418 4.76 -43.90 6.40
C VAL A 418 5.14 -44.41 5.00
N ARG A 419 5.53 -43.53 4.06
CA ARG A 419 5.95 -43.90 2.70
C ARG A 419 7.47 -43.95 2.53
N SER A 420 8.23 -43.31 3.42
CA SER A 420 9.69 -43.34 3.49
C SER A 420 10.24 -44.42 4.40
N THR A 421 9.41 -45.16 5.13
CA THR A 421 9.83 -46.46 5.68
C THR A 421 10.12 -47.38 4.49
N PRO A 422 11.34 -47.95 4.39
CA PRO A 422 11.61 -48.91 3.33
C PRO A 422 10.66 -50.08 3.55
N ILE A 423 9.86 -50.40 2.54
CA ILE A 423 9.26 -51.72 2.42
C ILE A 423 10.43 -52.68 2.45
N SER A 424 10.61 -53.40 3.57
CA SER A 424 11.50 -54.53 3.64
C SER A 424 11.06 -55.53 2.57
N GLN A 425 11.77 -55.55 1.44
CA GLN A 425 11.62 -56.60 0.46
C GLN A 425 11.90 -57.96 1.15
N PRO A 426 11.05 -58.97 0.93
CA PRO A 426 11.22 -60.26 1.57
C PRO A 426 12.48 -60.93 1.03
N TYR A 427 13.42 -61.23 1.91
CA TYR A 427 14.56 -62.08 1.60
C TYR A 427 14.06 -63.42 1.08
N TYR A 428 14.46 -63.76 -0.14
CA TYR A 428 14.50 -65.13 -0.64
C TYR A 428 15.41 -65.94 0.30
N SER A 429 14.83 -66.69 1.24
CA SER A 429 15.52 -67.79 1.89
C SER A 429 15.31 -69.05 1.05
N SER A 430 16.30 -69.34 0.22
CA SER A 430 16.44 -70.63 -0.46
C SER A 430 16.43 -71.75 0.58
N ARG A 431 15.36 -72.55 0.56
CA ARG A 431 15.28 -73.86 1.23
C ARG A 431 16.38 -74.77 0.69
N LEU A 432 17.39 -75.06 1.50
CA LEU A 432 18.12 -76.32 1.43
C LEU A 432 17.70 -77.14 2.64
N ARG A 433 16.96 -78.22 2.34
CA ARG A 433 16.49 -79.22 3.29
C ARG A 433 17.70 -79.95 3.87
N LEU A 434 17.71 -80.16 5.18
CA LEU A 434 18.34 -81.32 5.81
C LEU A 434 17.25 -82.07 6.59
N PRO A 435 17.21 -83.41 6.55
CA PRO A 435 16.08 -84.17 7.03
C PRO A 435 16.13 -84.42 8.55
N GLU A 436 14.92 -84.59 9.05
CA GLU A 436 14.43 -85.02 10.36
C GLU A 436 15.14 -86.26 10.97
N LYS A 437 15.38 -86.24 12.29
CA LYS A 437 15.24 -87.37 13.25
C LYS A 437 15.66 -86.92 14.67
N SER A 438 14.68 -86.80 15.58
CA SER A 438 14.37 -87.74 16.69
C SER A 438 15.26 -87.58 17.94
N THR A 439 14.64 -87.07 19.01
CA THR A 439 14.65 -87.52 20.43
C THR A 439 15.89 -88.20 21.03
N VAL A 440 16.22 -87.80 22.27
CA VAL A 440 16.83 -88.53 23.43
C VAL A 440 17.79 -87.57 24.16
N SER A 441 17.40 -86.99 25.30
CA SER A 441 17.58 -87.44 26.70
C SER A 441 18.97 -87.19 27.31
N SER A 442 18.92 -86.89 28.61
CA SER A 442 19.93 -86.99 29.67
C SER A 442 21.08 -85.96 29.81
N THR A 443 20.95 -85.15 30.87
CA THR A 443 21.75 -85.15 32.14
C THR A 443 23.28 -85.25 32.09
N ILE A 444 23.90 -84.60 33.11
CA ILE A 444 25.28 -84.79 33.67
C ILE A 444 26.25 -83.69 33.21
N SER A 445 26.43 -82.61 33.98
CA SER A 445 27.30 -82.42 35.16
C SER A 445 28.79 -82.27 34.84
N SER A 446 29.39 -81.25 35.46
CA SER A 446 30.80 -81.14 35.90
C SER A 446 31.90 -81.47 34.90
N PHE A 447 32.80 -80.52 34.62
CA PHE A 447 34.22 -80.72 34.99
C PHE A 447 35.00 -79.41 34.84
N ASP A 448 35.64 -79.07 35.94
CA ASP A 448 36.70 -78.11 36.13
C ASP A 448 38.00 -78.63 35.49
N LYS A 449 38.84 -77.74 34.94
CA LYS A 449 40.31 -77.81 35.06
C LYS A 449 41.04 -76.72 34.28
N SER A 450 41.92 -76.11 35.05
CA SER A 450 43.01 -75.20 34.75
C SER A 450 44.13 -75.80 33.89
N THR A 451 44.98 -74.87 33.43
CA THR A 451 46.45 -74.95 33.28
C THR A 451 47.02 -75.32 31.90
N ILE A 452 48.04 -74.53 31.48
CA ILE A 452 49.32 -74.93 30.83
C ILE A 452 49.68 -74.25 29.47
N ILE A 453 50.57 -73.23 29.59
CA ILE A 453 51.92 -73.09 28.96
C ILE A 453 52.12 -72.50 27.53
N ASN A 454 52.97 -71.45 27.49
CA ASN A 454 54.01 -70.98 26.54
C ASN A 454 53.70 -70.92 25.01
N SER A 455 54.11 -69.90 24.25
CA SER A 455 55.46 -69.31 24.11
C SER A 455 55.39 -68.06 23.21
N ARG A 456 55.99 -66.93 23.61
CA ARG A 456 57.16 -66.23 23.00
C ARG A 456 57.17 -66.14 21.46
N PHE A 457 57.22 -64.91 20.91
CA PHE A 457 58.42 -64.37 20.22
C PHE A 457 58.20 -62.89 19.80
N ASP A 458 59.01 -62.03 20.41
CA ASP A 458 59.76 -60.87 19.91
C ASP A 458 59.10 -59.70 19.13
N SER A 459 59.28 -58.54 19.75
CA SER A 459 59.38 -57.17 19.22
C SER A 459 60.70 -57.02 18.39
N PRO A 460 61.06 -55.87 17.76
CA PRO A 460 60.64 -54.51 18.11
C PRO A 460 60.41 -53.48 16.99
N SER A 461 59.79 -52.39 17.45
CA SER A 461 59.81 -50.99 17.00
C SER A 461 60.75 -50.58 15.86
N PHE A 462 60.18 -49.79 14.94
CA PHE A 462 60.50 -48.36 14.84
C PHE A 462 59.22 -47.54 14.61
#